data_AF-A0A8B8G9E6-F1
#
_entry.id   AF-A0A8B8G9E6-F1
#
_cell.length_a   1.000
_cell.length_b   1.000
_cell.length_c   1.000
_cell.angle_alpha   90.00
_cell.angle_beta   90.00
_cell.angle_gamma   90.00
#
_symmetry.space_group_name_H-M   'P 1'
#
loop_
_entity.id
_entity.type
_entity.pdbx_description
1 polymer ?
#
loop_
_entity_poly.entity_id
_entity_poly.type
_entity_poly.pdbx_seq_one_letter_code
_entity_poly.pdbx_strand_id
1 'polypeptide(L)'
;MSTSSDGGRTDGSKSQSGVLLRHCLAGVTSAAITKTLSAPLDRIMVHMQVTECDGFRAAVRHVYCKQGFWQGFWRGNGLNVLKSSPEFAVKFSLYDYVKRRLKAYHGDENLTSSDRFAAGAVAGVCSQTLMYPLENAKTRLIVGNHLGIADVLTKTYRTDGARGLYKGFWPNMASIFVYTGIFLMTYEHVKQLQYDRMAAGAWLPVSHEWMVHSISAMCSSVVGMILCYPISRIITRLQIENGLWTYM
;
A
#
# COMPACT_ATOMS: atom_id res chain seq x y z
N MET A 1 -57.40 8.68 -6.86
CA MET A 1 -56.93 8.01 -5.63
C MET A 1 -55.46 7.68 -5.85
N SER A 2 -54.62 8.26 -5.00
CA SER A 2 -53.20 8.54 -5.17
C SER A 2 -52.29 7.32 -5.33
N THR A 3 -51.42 7.41 -6.33
CA THR A 3 -50.11 6.76 -6.43
C THR A 3 -49.20 7.17 -5.26
N SER A 4 -48.47 6.22 -4.66
CA SER A 4 -47.09 6.38 -4.13
C SER A 4 -46.72 5.23 -3.17
N SER A 5 -45.91 4.27 -3.62
CA SER A 5 -45.08 3.44 -2.73
C SER A 5 -43.95 2.73 -3.50
N ASP A 6 -43.02 3.49 -4.09
CA ASP A 6 -41.80 2.88 -4.65
C ASP A 6 -40.56 3.80 -4.59
N GLY A 7 -40.53 4.76 -3.65
CA GLY A 7 -39.46 5.76 -3.54
C GLY A 7 -38.34 5.44 -2.52
N GLY A 8 -38.48 4.40 -1.70
CA GLY A 8 -37.60 4.22 -0.52
C GLY A 8 -36.27 3.50 -0.79
N ARG A 9 -36.12 2.79 -1.90
CA ARG A 9 -35.02 1.83 -2.12
C ARG A 9 -33.88 2.39 -2.98
N THR A 10 -34.09 3.51 -3.66
CA THR A 10 -33.11 4.15 -4.57
C THR A 10 -32.26 5.24 -3.91
N ASP A 11 -32.73 5.84 -2.82
CA ASP A 11 -32.04 6.97 -2.16
C ASP A 11 -30.91 6.52 -1.21
N GLY A 12 -31.05 5.36 -0.57
CA GLY A 12 -30.02 4.79 0.29
C GLY A 12 -28.74 4.39 -0.47
N SER A 13 -28.87 3.90 -1.70
CA SER A 13 -27.74 3.48 -2.55
C SER A 13 -26.92 4.67 -3.08
N LYS A 14 -27.59 5.77 -3.44
CA LYS A 14 -26.93 7.00 -3.90
C LYS A 14 -26.17 7.70 -2.76
N SER A 15 -26.74 7.73 -1.56
CA SER A 15 -26.08 8.29 -0.37
C SER A 15 -24.84 7.49 0.04
N GLN A 16 -24.94 6.16 0.08
CA GLN A 16 -23.83 5.28 0.46
C GLN A 16 -22.68 5.32 -0.56
N SER A 17 -22.99 5.39 -1.87
CA SER A 17 -21.97 5.53 -2.92
C SER A 17 -21.24 6.88 -2.84
N GLY A 18 -21.93 7.96 -2.46
CA GLY A 18 -21.32 9.27 -2.24
C GLY A 18 -20.35 9.29 -1.04
N VAL A 19 -20.68 8.60 0.06
CA VAL A 19 -19.80 8.49 1.22
C VAL A 19 -18.53 7.69 0.89
N LEU A 20 -18.66 6.60 0.13
CA LEU A 20 -17.52 5.79 -0.29
C LEU A 20 -16.58 6.54 -1.22
N LEU A 21 -17.14 7.31 -2.17
CA LEU A 21 -16.35 8.17 -3.03
C LEU A 21 -15.57 9.20 -2.21
N ARG A 22 -16.18 9.80 -1.19
CA ARG A 22 -15.50 10.74 -0.28
C ARG A 22 -14.35 10.09 0.47
N HIS A 23 -14.53 8.87 1.00
CA HIS A 23 -13.45 8.13 1.66
C HIS A 23 -12.33 7.73 0.70
N CYS A 24 -12.66 7.32 -0.53
CA CYS A 24 -11.67 7.00 -1.55
C CYS A 24 -10.86 8.25 -1.95
N LEU A 25 -11.55 9.38 -2.17
CA LEU A 25 -10.90 10.65 -2.46
C LEU A 25 -10.00 11.10 -1.31
N ALA A 26 -10.47 11.00 -0.06
CA ALA A 26 -9.65 11.30 1.12
C ALA A 26 -8.42 10.38 1.23
N GLY A 27 -8.56 9.09 0.90
CA GLY A 27 -7.44 8.15 0.85
C GLY A 27 -6.43 8.50 -0.25
N VAL A 28 -6.90 8.84 -1.45
CA VAL A 28 -6.05 9.24 -2.58
C VAL A 28 -5.34 10.56 -2.29
N THR A 29 -6.03 11.56 -1.73
CA THR A 29 -5.40 12.85 -1.38
C THR A 29 -4.40 12.69 -0.25
N SER A 30 -4.72 11.91 0.79
CA SER A 30 -3.78 11.56 1.85
C SER A 30 -2.53 10.88 1.29
N ALA A 31 -2.70 9.86 0.45
CA ALA A 31 -1.58 9.16 -0.19
C ALA A 31 -0.76 10.09 -1.09
N ALA A 32 -1.41 11.00 -1.83
CA ALA A 32 -0.73 11.97 -2.67
C ALA A 32 0.13 12.94 -1.82
N ILE A 33 -0.40 13.43 -0.71
CA ILE A 33 0.34 14.30 0.24
C ILE A 33 1.52 13.52 0.82
N THR A 34 1.30 12.32 1.36
CA THR A 34 2.37 11.49 1.94
C THR A 34 3.47 11.20 0.91
N LYS A 35 3.12 10.77 -0.31
CA LYS A 35 4.11 10.50 -1.36
C LYS A 35 4.86 11.76 -1.78
N THR A 36 4.20 12.91 -1.81
CA THR A 36 4.85 14.19 -2.13
C THR A 36 5.82 14.63 -1.04
N LEU A 37 5.50 14.42 0.23
CA LEU A 37 6.40 14.72 1.34
C LEU A 37 7.59 13.76 1.39
N SER A 38 7.38 12.47 1.09
CA SER A 38 8.45 11.46 1.09
C SER A 38 9.28 11.43 -0.21
N ALA A 39 8.81 12.03 -1.30
CA ALA A 39 9.46 11.95 -2.61
C ALA A 39 10.94 12.36 -2.65
N PRO A 40 11.39 13.44 -1.97
CA PRO A 40 12.80 13.81 -1.96
C PRO A 40 13.69 12.73 -1.34
N LEU A 41 13.25 12.11 -0.24
CA LEU A 41 13.99 11.06 0.44
C LEU A 41 14.02 9.78 -0.38
N ASP A 42 12.87 9.36 -0.93
CA ASP A 42 12.79 8.23 -1.85
C ASP A 42 13.73 8.44 -3.06
N ARG A 43 13.78 9.67 -3.58
CA ARG A 43 14.63 10.03 -4.72
C ARG A 43 16.12 9.96 -4.38
N ILE A 44 16.54 10.50 -3.23
CA ILE A 44 17.93 10.42 -2.78
C ILE A 44 18.32 8.97 -2.51
N MET A 45 17.44 8.19 -1.87
CA MET A 45 17.67 6.78 -1.59
C MET A 45 17.90 5.99 -2.89
N VAL A 46 17.02 6.15 -3.88
CA VAL A 46 17.18 5.50 -5.20
C VAL A 46 18.43 6.00 -5.91
N HIS A 47 18.75 7.30 -5.82
CA HIS A 47 19.97 7.83 -6.44
C HIS A 47 21.23 7.23 -5.82
N MET A 48 21.31 7.09 -4.49
CA MET A 48 22.42 6.44 -3.79
C MET A 48 22.51 4.94 -4.09
N GLN A 49 21.41 4.27 -4.42
CA GLN A 49 21.40 2.86 -4.79
C GLN A 49 21.91 2.62 -6.22
N VAL A 50 21.76 3.61 -7.11
CA VAL A 50 22.09 3.49 -8.55
C VAL A 50 23.43 4.16 -8.88
N THR A 51 23.80 5.21 -8.16
CA THR A 51 25.01 5.98 -8.37
C THR A 51 25.94 5.82 -7.18
N GLU A 52 27.19 5.43 -7.44
CA GLU A 52 28.23 5.44 -6.41
C GLU A 52 28.42 6.87 -5.91
N CYS A 53 27.95 7.11 -4.69
CA CYS A 53 28.04 8.38 -4.00
C CYS A 53 28.73 8.13 -2.66
N ASP A 54 29.66 9.00 -2.27
CA ASP A 54 30.38 8.93 -0.97
C ASP A 54 29.49 9.28 0.24
N GLY A 55 28.18 9.07 0.14
CA GLY A 55 27.22 9.24 1.21
C GLY A 55 26.05 10.18 0.88
N PHE A 56 25.15 10.33 1.87
CA PHE A 56 23.89 11.05 1.72
C PHE A 56 24.08 12.52 1.30
N ARG A 57 25.03 13.23 1.92
CA ARG A 57 25.32 14.63 1.59
C ARG A 57 25.83 14.82 0.17
N ALA A 58 26.66 13.89 -0.32
CA ALA A 58 27.16 13.90 -1.69
C ALA A 58 26.02 13.69 -2.69
N ALA A 59 25.13 12.73 -2.41
CA ALA A 59 23.94 12.47 -3.25
C ALA A 59 22.98 13.67 -3.30
N VAL A 60 22.70 14.31 -2.15
CA VAL A 60 21.86 15.53 -2.10
C VAL A 60 22.46 16.65 -2.93
N ARG A 61 23.76 16.93 -2.76
CA ARG A 61 24.47 17.95 -3.54
C ARG A 61 24.47 17.61 -5.03
N HIS A 62 24.69 16.34 -5.39
CA HIS A 62 24.68 15.91 -6.78
C HIS A 62 23.33 16.15 -7.46
N VAL A 63 22.23 15.73 -6.82
CA VAL A 63 20.86 15.94 -7.34
C VAL A 63 20.57 17.43 -7.48
N TYR A 64 20.87 18.22 -6.44
CA TYR A 64 20.62 19.66 -6.45
C TYR A 64 21.40 20.38 -7.55
N CYS A 65 22.70 20.11 -7.69
CA CYS A 65 23.56 20.79 -8.66
C CYS A 65 23.29 20.36 -10.11
N LYS A 66 22.91 19.09 -10.35
CA LYS A 66 22.70 18.57 -11.72
C LYS A 66 21.30 18.77 -12.25
N GLN A 67 20.27 18.71 -11.38
CA GLN A 67 18.86 18.68 -11.80
C GLN A 67 18.03 19.80 -11.17
N GLY A 68 18.61 20.62 -10.28
CA GLY A 68 17.91 21.68 -9.55
C GLY A 68 17.04 21.16 -8.42
N PHE A 69 16.47 22.07 -7.63
CA PHE A 69 15.66 21.71 -6.46
C PHE A 69 14.33 21.03 -6.85
N TRP A 70 13.47 21.74 -7.58
CA TRP A 70 12.12 21.25 -7.90
C TRP A 70 12.13 20.05 -8.86
N GLN A 71 12.92 20.13 -9.94
CA GLN A 71 13.01 19.06 -10.93
C GLN A 71 13.91 17.90 -10.50
N GLY A 72 14.85 18.09 -9.57
CA GLY A 72 15.72 17.02 -9.08
C GLY A 72 15.02 16.12 -8.04
N PHE A 73 14.40 16.72 -7.02
CA PHE A 73 13.82 15.97 -5.89
C PHE A 73 12.44 15.38 -6.16
N TRP A 74 11.60 16.03 -6.98
CA TRP A 74 10.22 15.55 -7.26
C TRP A 74 10.05 14.92 -8.64
N ARG A 75 11.14 14.67 -9.38
CA ARG A 75 11.06 14.02 -10.69
C ARG A 75 10.39 12.65 -10.59
N GLY A 76 9.28 12.48 -11.29
CA GLY A 76 8.54 11.20 -11.30
C GLY A 76 7.58 10.99 -10.12
N ASN A 77 7.46 11.94 -9.18
CA ASN A 77 6.50 11.83 -8.07
C ASN A 77 5.05 11.72 -8.57
N GLY A 78 4.69 12.44 -9.64
CA GLY A 78 3.37 12.34 -10.25
C GLY A 78 3.03 10.93 -10.75
N LEU A 79 4.02 10.21 -11.30
CA LEU A 79 3.86 8.81 -11.70
C LEU A 79 3.72 7.88 -10.48
N ASN A 80 4.41 8.17 -9.38
CA ASN A 80 4.26 7.42 -8.14
C ASN A 80 2.87 7.57 -7.52
N VAL A 81 2.30 8.78 -7.51
CA VAL A 81 0.95 9.06 -7.02
C VAL A 81 -0.12 8.44 -7.93
N LEU A 82 0.02 8.63 -9.25
CA LEU A 82 -0.90 8.07 -10.24
C LEU A 82 -0.91 6.54 -10.17
N LYS A 83 0.24 5.91 -9.92
CA LYS A 83 0.37 4.45 -9.83
C LYS A 83 -0.31 3.86 -8.60
N SER A 84 -0.32 4.54 -7.46
CA SER A 84 -1.02 4.04 -6.27
C SER A 84 -2.54 4.11 -6.41
N SER A 85 -3.05 4.90 -7.36
CA SER A 85 -4.49 5.12 -7.52
C SER A 85 -5.26 3.87 -7.99
N PRO A 86 -4.82 3.11 -9.02
CA PRO A 86 -5.47 1.85 -9.42
C PRO A 86 -5.51 0.82 -8.29
N GLU A 87 -4.44 0.70 -7.52
CA GLU A 87 -4.34 -0.27 -6.41
C GLU A 87 -5.39 0.01 -5.35
N PHE A 88 -5.50 1.27 -4.91
CA PHE A 88 -6.53 1.69 -3.95
C PHE A 88 -7.93 1.53 -4.53
N ALA A 89 -8.16 1.91 -5.79
CA ALA A 89 -9.48 1.80 -6.42
C ALA A 89 -9.98 0.35 -6.43
N VAL A 90 -9.13 -0.61 -6.83
CA VAL A 90 -9.48 -2.04 -6.86
C VAL A 90 -9.72 -2.57 -5.45
N LYS A 91 -8.82 -2.27 -4.51
CA LYS A 91 -8.92 -2.72 -3.11
C LYS A 91 -10.19 -2.22 -2.42
N PHE A 92 -10.49 -0.93 -2.53
CA PHE A 92 -11.70 -0.36 -1.91
C PHE A 92 -12.98 -0.83 -2.60
N SER A 93 -12.97 -0.99 -3.93
CA SER A 93 -14.14 -1.52 -4.65
C SER A 93 -14.45 -2.96 -4.24
N LEU A 94 -13.42 -3.80 -4.13
CA LEU A 94 -13.59 -5.18 -3.66
C LEU A 94 -14.03 -5.24 -2.20
N TYR A 95 -13.43 -4.40 -1.33
CA TYR A 95 -13.83 -4.31 0.07
C TYR A 95 -15.31 -3.97 0.21
N ASP A 96 -15.78 -2.96 -0.52
CA ASP A 96 -17.16 -2.52 -0.44
C ASP A 96 -18.12 -3.55 -1.05
N TYR A 97 -17.72 -4.20 -2.15
CA TYR A 97 -18.48 -5.32 -2.72
C TYR A 97 -18.68 -6.46 -1.73
N VAL A 98 -17.60 -6.93 -1.08
CA VAL A 98 -17.67 -8.03 -0.11
C VAL A 98 -18.48 -7.61 1.12
N LYS A 99 -18.29 -6.38 1.61
CA LYS A 99 -19.04 -5.82 2.73
C LYS A 99 -20.54 -5.78 2.47
N ARG A 100 -20.97 -5.35 1.28
CA ARG A 100 -22.40 -5.33 0.88
C ARG A 100 -22.97 -6.75 0.80
N ARG A 101 -22.20 -7.73 0.31
CA ARG A 101 -22.61 -9.13 0.27
C ARG A 101 -22.79 -9.73 1.65
N LEU A 102 -21.87 -9.47 2.59
CA LEU A 102 -22.00 -9.93 3.98
C LEU A 102 -23.19 -9.27 4.68
N LYS A 103 -23.43 -7.97 4.45
CA LYS A 103 -24.63 -7.30 4.98
C LYS A 103 -25.93 -7.91 4.48
N ALA A 104 -26.00 -8.20 3.17
CA ALA A 104 -27.18 -8.84 2.59
C ALA A 104 -27.41 -10.25 3.16
N TYR A 105 -26.35 -10.96 3.54
CA TYR A 105 -26.45 -12.28 4.18
C TYR A 105 -26.94 -12.20 5.63
N HIS A 106 -26.48 -11.21 6.40
CA HIS A 106 -26.88 -11.00 7.80
C HIS A 106 -28.16 -10.14 7.98
N GLY A 107 -28.93 -9.88 6.92
CA GLY A 107 -30.18 -9.11 7.03
C GLY A 107 -30.00 -7.63 7.39
N ASP A 108 -28.91 -7.00 6.92
CA ASP A 108 -28.57 -5.58 7.13
C ASP A 108 -28.25 -5.18 8.58
N GLU A 109 -27.93 -6.15 9.43
CA GLU A 109 -27.36 -5.91 10.75
C GLU A 109 -25.97 -5.25 10.68
N ASN A 110 -25.57 -4.62 11.79
CA ASN A 110 -24.23 -4.08 11.94
C ASN A 110 -23.20 -5.21 11.86
N LEU A 111 -22.38 -5.19 10.82
CA LEU A 111 -21.29 -6.16 10.63
C LEU A 111 -20.46 -6.31 11.92
N THR A 112 -20.13 -7.54 12.26
CA THR A 112 -19.25 -7.84 13.38
C THR A 112 -17.80 -7.45 13.05
N SER A 113 -16.92 -7.36 14.05
CA SER A 113 -15.48 -7.09 13.80
C SER A 113 -14.84 -8.20 12.96
N SER A 114 -15.28 -9.45 13.13
CA SER A 114 -14.89 -10.60 12.32
C SER A 114 -15.34 -10.47 10.86
N ASP A 115 -16.56 -9.97 10.60
CA ASP A 115 -17.04 -9.76 9.24
C ASP A 115 -16.24 -8.70 8.49
N ARG A 116 -15.91 -7.60 9.19
CA ARG A 116 -15.06 -6.54 8.63
C ARG A 116 -13.66 -7.06 8.33
N PHE A 117 -13.12 -7.90 9.21
CA PHE A 117 -11.83 -8.55 9.01
C PHE A 117 -11.86 -9.50 7.80
N ALA A 118 -12.87 -10.37 7.70
CA ALA A 118 -13.03 -11.28 6.57
C ALA A 118 -13.19 -10.53 5.24
N ALA A 119 -14.02 -9.47 5.23
CA ALA A 119 -14.17 -8.61 4.06
C ALA A 119 -12.86 -7.91 3.68
N GLY A 120 -12.10 -7.44 4.67
CA GLY A 120 -10.77 -6.84 4.46
C GLY A 120 -9.75 -7.83 3.91
N ALA A 121 -9.71 -9.06 4.45
CA ALA A 121 -8.80 -10.11 4.02
C ALA A 121 -9.09 -10.56 2.59
N VAL A 122 -10.35 -10.84 2.26
CA VAL A 122 -10.77 -11.23 0.91
C VAL A 122 -10.45 -10.11 -0.09
N ALA A 123 -10.82 -8.87 0.24
CA ALA A 123 -10.54 -7.73 -0.62
C ALA A 123 -9.04 -7.54 -0.83
N GLY A 124 -8.22 -7.68 0.22
CA GLY A 124 -6.77 -7.57 0.15
C GLY A 124 -6.15 -8.64 -0.75
N VAL A 125 -6.50 -9.92 -0.55
CA VAL A 125 -5.96 -11.03 -1.36
C VAL A 125 -6.40 -10.90 -2.82
N CYS A 126 -7.67 -10.60 -3.08
CA CYS A 126 -8.19 -10.43 -4.44
C CYS A 126 -7.57 -9.21 -5.13
N SER A 127 -7.48 -8.06 -4.44
CA SER A 127 -6.87 -6.86 -5.03
C SER A 127 -5.41 -7.09 -5.36
N GLN A 128 -4.69 -7.75 -4.46
CA GLN A 128 -3.29 -8.07 -4.65
C GLN A 128 -3.09 -9.03 -5.82
N THR A 129 -3.95 -10.04 -5.96
CA THR A 129 -3.91 -10.99 -7.09
C THR A 129 -4.15 -10.28 -8.42
N LEU A 130 -5.08 -9.33 -8.48
CA LEU A 130 -5.35 -8.56 -9.70
C LEU A 130 -4.21 -7.57 -10.02
N MET A 131 -3.61 -6.95 -9.00
CA MET A 131 -2.56 -5.93 -9.18
C MET A 131 -1.15 -6.51 -9.31
N TYR A 132 -0.94 -7.78 -8.95
CA TYR A 132 0.39 -8.40 -8.94
C TYR A 132 1.16 -8.30 -10.27
N PRO A 133 0.55 -8.50 -11.46
CA PRO A 133 1.25 -8.30 -12.73
C PRO A 133 1.82 -6.88 -12.91
N LEU A 134 1.08 -5.88 -12.45
CA LEU A 134 1.46 -4.46 -12.53
C LEU A 134 2.57 -4.12 -11.51
N GLU A 135 2.61 -4.80 -10.37
CA GLU A 135 3.70 -4.72 -9.41
C GLU A 135 4.97 -5.36 -9.95
N ASN A 136 4.87 -6.60 -10.46
CA ASN A 136 5.99 -7.32 -11.06
C ASN A 136 6.60 -6.53 -12.23
N ALA A 137 5.75 -5.98 -13.12
CA ALA A 137 6.22 -5.13 -14.22
C ALA A 137 6.93 -3.86 -13.73
N LYS A 138 6.52 -3.28 -12.60
CA LYS A 138 7.21 -2.14 -11.99
C LYS A 138 8.61 -2.51 -11.55
N THR A 139 8.74 -3.62 -10.83
CA THR A 139 10.03 -4.07 -10.29
C THR A 139 11.01 -4.34 -11.43
N ARG A 140 10.55 -5.00 -12.49
CA ARG A 140 11.36 -5.24 -13.71
C ARG A 140 11.72 -3.95 -14.45
N LEU A 141 10.82 -2.96 -14.49
CA LEU A 141 11.10 -1.65 -15.09
C LEU A 141 12.16 -0.86 -14.30
N ILE A 142 12.19 -0.99 -12.97
CA ILE A 142 13.19 -0.29 -12.12
C ILE A 142 14.57 -0.94 -12.25
N VAL A 143 14.62 -2.26 -12.39
CA VAL A 143 15.88 -3.02 -12.43
C VAL A 143 16.44 -3.14 -13.86
N GLY A 144 15.58 -3.13 -14.88
CA GLY A 144 15.94 -3.34 -16.28
C GLY A 144 15.87 -2.10 -17.15
N ASN A 145 16.32 -2.23 -18.40
CA ASN A 145 16.32 -1.15 -19.39
C ASN A 145 15.10 -1.26 -20.32
N HIS A 146 13.91 -0.98 -19.79
CA HIS A 146 12.64 -1.07 -20.53
C HIS A 146 12.03 0.31 -20.81
N LEU A 147 11.38 0.45 -21.97
CA LEU A 147 10.78 1.73 -22.41
C LEU A 147 9.52 2.10 -21.62
N GLY A 148 8.85 1.12 -21.00
CA GLY A 148 7.66 1.35 -20.18
C GLY A 148 7.01 0.08 -19.66
N ILE A 149 6.00 0.24 -18.79
CA ILE A 149 5.27 -0.86 -18.15
C ILE A 149 4.60 -1.78 -19.18
N ALA A 150 4.01 -1.22 -20.24
CA ALA A 150 3.37 -1.99 -21.30
C ALA A 150 4.36 -2.86 -22.10
N ASP A 151 5.58 -2.36 -22.32
CA ASP A 151 6.67 -3.12 -22.95
C ASP A 151 7.09 -4.31 -22.08
N VAL A 152 7.26 -4.09 -20.77
CA VAL A 152 7.57 -5.14 -19.81
C VAL A 152 6.49 -6.21 -19.75
N LEU A 153 5.21 -5.82 -19.67
CA LEU A 153 4.08 -6.75 -19.64
C LEU A 153 4.00 -7.57 -20.93
N THR A 154 4.13 -6.91 -22.08
CA THR A 154 4.04 -7.58 -23.39
C THR A 154 5.21 -8.54 -23.60
N LYS A 155 6.45 -8.13 -23.30
CA LYS A 155 7.63 -9.00 -23.40
C LYS A 155 7.52 -10.18 -22.46
N THR A 156 7.19 -9.95 -21.18
CA THR A 156 7.05 -11.02 -20.18
C THR A 156 5.94 -12.01 -20.57
N TYR A 157 4.83 -11.54 -21.11
CA TYR A 157 3.75 -12.41 -21.57
C TYR A 157 4.16 -13.23 -22.79
N ARG A 158 4.93 -12.66 -23.73
CA ARG A 158 5.43 -13.39 -24.91
C ARG A 158 6.46 -14.45 -24.57
N THR A 159 7.30 -14.21 -23.56
CA THR A 159 8.40 -15.12 -23.19
C THR A 159 7.96 -16.20 -22.20
N ASP A 160 7.30 -15.82 -21.11
CA ASP A 160 6.97 -16.69 -19.97
C ASP A 160 5.45 -16.95 -19.83
N GLY A 161 4.63 -16.37 -20.70
CA GLY A 161 3.17 -16.47 -20.64
C GLY A 161 2.56 -15.81 -19.40
N ALA A 162 1.32 -16.20 -19.08
CA ALA A 162 0.62 -15.72 -17.90
C ALA A 162 1.33 -16.12 -16.58
N ARG A 163 2.03 -17.25 -16.55
CA ARG A 163 2.76 -17.70 -15.36
C ARG A 163 3.95 -16.79 -15.03
N GLY A 164 4.61 -16.21 -16.03
CA GLY A 164 5.69 -15.24 -15.83
C GLY A 164 5.26 -13.97 -15.10
N LEU A 165 4.02 -13.52 -15.35
CA LEU A 165 3.45 -12.33 -14.69
C LEU A 165 3.19 -12.56 -13.19
N TYR A 166 2.96 -13.80 -12.77
CA TYR A 166 2.68 -14.19 -11.38
C TYR A 166 3.87 -14.83 -10.66
N LYS A 167 5.05 -14.82 -11.28
CA LYS A 167 6.27 -15.41 -10.73
C LYS A 167 6.68 -14.66 -9.46
N GLY A 168 6.75 -15.37 -8.33
CA GLY A 168 7.09 -14.80 -7.02
C GLY A 168 5.89 -14.36 -6.17
N PHE A 169 4.66 -14.64 -6.59
CA PHE A 169 3.44 -14.26 -5.87
C PHE A 169 3.38 -14.84 -4.45
N TRP A 170 3.58 -16.15 -4.29
CA TRP A 170 3.51 -16.81 -2.98
C TRP A 170 4.56 -16.32 -1.98
N PRO A 171 5.86 -16.21 -2.35
CA PRO A 171 6.85 -15.57 -1.50
C PRO A 171 6.46 -14.14 -1.11
N ASN A 172 5.93 -13.35 -2.04
CA ASN A 172 5.47 -11.99 -1.74
C ASN A 172 4.35 -11.98 -0.68
N MET A 173 3.37 -12.88 -0.83
CA MET A 173 2.24 -13.01 0.11
C MET A 173 2.71 -13.42 1.50
N ALA A 174 3.62 -14.39 1.59
CA ALA A 174 4.20 -14.79 2.86
C ALA A 174 4.95 -13.62 3.53
N SER A 175 5.72 -12.83 2.77
CA SER A 175 6.41 -11.65 3.29
C SER A 175 5.45 -10.62 3.86
N ILE A 176 4.39 -10.30 3.12
CA ILE A 176 3.39 -9.31 3.52
C ILE A 176 2.65 -9.79 4.77
N PHE A 177 2.32 -11.08 4.84
CA PHE A 177 1.67 -11.67 6.00
C PHE A 177 2.55 -11.57 7.26
N VAL A 178 3.81 -12.00 7.18
CA VAL A 178 4.76 -11.93 8.30
C VAL A 178 4.97 -10.49 8.75
N TYR A 179 5.20 -9.57 7.82
CA TYR A 179 5.38 -8.15 8.11
C TYR A 179 4.15 -7.56 8.80
N THR A 180 2.95 -7.82 8.26
CA THR A 180 1.69 -7.32 8.81
C THR A 180 1.41 -7.88 10.20
N GLY A 181 1.71 -9.16 10.43
CA GLY A 181 1.53 -9.81 11.73
C GLY A 181 2.41 -9.17 12.81
N ILE A 182 3.72 -9.01 12.52
CA ILE A 182 4.65 -8.36 13.44
C ILE A 182 4.25 -6.90 13.68
N PHE A 183 3.91 -6.17 12.61
CA PHE A 183 3.46 -4.78 12.71
C PHE A 183 2.24 -4.64 13.64
N LEU A 184 1.19 -5.45 13.44
CA LEU A 184 -0.02 -5.38 14.27
C LEU A 184 0.24 -5.81 15.71
N MET A 185 1.04 -6.85 15.93
CA MET A 185 1.41 -7.30 17.27
C MET A 185 2.13 -6.19 18.04
N THR A 186 3.17 -5.59 17.45
CA THR A 186 3.90 -4.48 18.09
C THR A 186 3.00 -3.26 18.26
N TYR A 187 2.12 -2.99 17.30
CA TYR A 187 1.21 -1.83 17.34
C TYR A 187 0.25 -1.93 18.52
N GLU A 188 -0.42 -3.08 18.67
CA GLU A 188 -1.34 -3.30 19.78
C GLU A 188 -0.60 -3.29 21.13
N HIS A 189 0.59 -3.87 21.19
CA HIS A 189 1.39 -3.88 22.42
C HIS A 189 1.84 -2.47 22.85
N VAL A 190 2.39 -1.67 21.94
CA VAL A 190 2.84 -0.30 22.25
C VAL A 190 1.64 0.59 22.61
N LYS A 191 0.52 0.41 21.91
CA LYS A 191 -0.73 1.13 22.19
C LYS A 191 -1.25 0.80 23.59
N GLN A 192 -1.31 -0.49 23.97
CA GLN A 192 -1.71 -0.92 25.31
C GLN A 192 -0.83 -0.31 26.39
N LEU A 193 0.50 -0.38 26.24
CA LEU A 193 1.44 0.23 27.19
C LEU A 193 1.22 1.75 27.36
N GLN A 194 0.87 2.47 26.30
CA GLN A 194 0.56 3.89 26.38
C GLN A 194 -0.77 4.14 27.11
N TYR A 195 -1.81 3.34 26.85
CA TYR A 195 -3.07 3.42 27.59
C TYR A 195 -2.91 3.11 29.08
N ASP A 196 -2.13 2.08 29.43
CA ASP A 196 -1.85 1.73 30.83
C ASP A 196 -1.10 2.86 31.55
N ARG A 197 -0.17 3.53 30.86
CA ARG A 197 0.55 4.70 31.39
C ARG A 197 -0.34 5.92 31.57
N MET A 198 -1.28 6.14 30.65
CA MET A 198 -2.29 7.20 30.80
C MET A 198 -3.23 6.90 32.00
N ALA A 199 -3.63 5.64 32.18
CA ALA A 199 -4.42 5.22 33.33
C ALA A 199 -3.67 5.35 34.67
N ALA A 200 -2.33 5.20 34.66
CA ALA A 200 -1.46 5.35 35.83
C ALA A 200 -1.13 6.82 36.20
N GLY A 201 -1.77 7.81 35.56
CA GLY A 201 -1.64 9.23 35.93
C GLY A 201 -0.58 10.03 35.17
N ALA A 202 -0.08 9.52 34.03
CA ALA A 202 0.83 10.28 33.16
C ALA A 202 0.09 11.35 32.32
N TRP A 203 0.75 12.50 32.15
CA TRP A 203 0.31 13.80 31.59
C TRP A 203 -0.12 13.84 30.11
N LEU A 204 -0.73 12.80 29.55
CA LEU A 204 -1.34 12.88 28.22
C LEU A 204 -2.86 13.01 28.37
N PRO A 205 -3.43 14.21 28.20
CA PRO A 205 -4.87 14.35 28.19
C PRO A 205 -5.43 13.51 27.03
N VAL A 206 -6.57 12.85 27.28
CA VAL A 206 -7.31 11.97 26.34
C VAL A 206 -7.60 12.68 25.00
N SER A 207 -7.46 14.00 24.92
CA SER A 207 -7.59 14.81 23.72
C SER A 207 -6.57 14.53 22.60
N HIS A 208 -5.50 13.76 22.84
CA HIS A 208 -4.46 13.46 21.85
C HIS A 208 -4.39 11.98 21.39
N GLU A 209 -5.52 11.31 21.20
CA GLU A 209 -5.56 9.91 20.69
C GLU A 209 -4.75 9.71 19.39
N TRP A 210 -4.74 10.72 18.51
CA TRP A 210 -3.97 10.66 17.26
C TRP A 210 -2.46 10.50 17.49
N MET A 211 -1.91 11.02 18.60
CA MET A 211 -0.50 10.86 18.94
C MET A 211 -0.19 9.43 19.35
N VAL A 212 -1.08 8.82 20.13
CA VAL A 212 -0.95 7.43 20.59
C VAL A 212 -0.89 6.49 19.39
N HIS A 213 -1.82 6.67 18.44
CA HIS A 213 -1.84 5.90 17.19
C HIS A 213 -0.59 6.13 16.34
N SER A 214 -0.12 7.38 16.23
CA SER A 214 1.05 7.73 15.42
C SER A 214 2.35 7.14 15.99
N ILE A 215 2.60 7.30 17.29
CA ILE A 215 3.79 6.75 17.96
C ILE A 215 3.78 5.23 17.89
N SER A 216 2.63 4.60 18.16
CA SER A 216 2.48 3.14 18.06
C SER A 216 2.77 2.65 16.64
N ALA A 217 2.27 3.35 15.62
CA ALA A 217 2.54 3.01 14.22
C ALA A 217 4.03 3.18 13.85
N MET A 218 4.68 4.24 14.33
CA MET A 218 6.12 4.46 14.07
C MET A 218 6.99 3.38 14.71
N CYS A 219 6.79 3.08 16.00
CA CYS A 219 7.54 2.04 16.70
C CYS A 219 7.36 0.67 16.03
N SER A 220 6.13 0.35 15.64
CA SER A 220 5.82 -0.92 14.97
C SER A 220 6.44 -1.03 13.59
N SER A 221 6.49 0.09 12.86
CA SER A 221 7.17 0.14 11.56
C SER A 221 8.66 -0.16 11.69
N VAL A 222 9.33 0.44 12.69
CA VAL A 222 10.78 0.22 12.94
C VAL A 222 11.05 -1.23 13.31
N VAL A 223 10.31 -1.78 14.27
CA VAL A 223 10.46 -3.19 14.69
C VAL A 223 10.16 -4.15 13.54
N GLY A 224 9.07 -3.90 12.80
CA GLY A 224 8.69 -4.68 11.63
C GLY A 224 9.77 -4.66 10.55
N MET A 225 10.36 -3.49 10.27
CA MET A 225 11.46 -3.37 9.33
C MET A 225 12.70 -4.13 9.79
N ILE A 226 13.15 -3.97 11.04
CA ILE A 226 14.34 -4.65 11.55
C ILE A 226 14.21 -6.18 11.45
N LEU A 227 13.08 -6.71 11.91
CA LEU A 227 12.84 -8.16 11.92
C LEU A 227 12.57 -8.74 10.53
N CYS A 228 11.87 -8.02 9.67
CA CYS A 228 11.46 -8.53 8.35
C CYS A 228 12.46 -8.21 7.24
N TYR A 229 13.43 -7.30 7.44
CA TYR A 229 14.40 -6.94 6.41
C TYR A 229 15.16 -8.14 5.83
N PRO A 230 15.73 -9.07 6.63
CA PRO A 230 16.45 -10.23 6.07
C PRO A 230 15.54 -11.14 5.25
N ILE A 231 14.32 -11.40 5.72
CA ILE A 231 13.31 -12.21 5.01
C ILE A 231 12.93 -11.55 3.69
N SER A 232 12.67 -10.24 3.74
CA SER A 232 12.31 -9.44 2.56
C SER A 232 13.43 -9.46 1.52
N ARG A 233 14.70 -9.42 1.97
CA ARG A 233 15.88 -9.53 1.10
C ARG A 233 15.97 -10.88 0.40
N ILE A 234 15.76 -11.98 1.12
CA ILE A 234 15.74 -13.33 0.53
C ILE A 234 14.64 -13.45 -0.52
N ILE A 235 13.43 -12.98 -0.21
CA ILE A 235 12.28 -13.05 -1.12
C ILE A 235 12.51 -12.20 -2.37
N THR A 236 13.07 -11.00 -2.21
CA THR A 236 13.42 -10.13 -3.34
C THR A 236 14.49 -10.77 -4.21
N ARG A 237 15.51 -11.42 -3.62
CA ARG A 237 16.51 -12.19 -4.37
C ARG A 237 15.89 -13.35 -5.13
N LEU A 238 14.99 -14.12 -4.51
CA LEU A 238 14.27 -15.21 -5.18
C LEU A 238 13.39 -14.71 -6.33
N GLN A 239 12.79 -13.52 -6.23
CA GLN A 239 12.02 -12.91 -7.32
C GLN A 239 12.92 -12.47 -8.50
N ILE A 240 14.13 -11.99 -8.20
CA ILE A 240 15.13 -11.56 -9.18
C ILE A 240 15.81 -12.77 -9.84
N GLU A 241 16.35 -13.70 -9.05
CA GLU A 241 17.10 -14.87 -9.53
C GLU A 241 16.22 -15.82 -10.33
N ASN A 242 15.00 -16.14 -9.84
CA ASN A 242 14.09 -16.95 -10.64
C ASN A 242 13.62 -16.19 -11.89
N GLY A 243 13.62 -14.85 -11.91
CA GLY A 243 13.31 -14.06 -13.10
C GLY A 243 14.41 -14.04 -14.17
N LEU A 244 15.67 -14.33 -13.81
CA LEU A 244 16.84 -14.11 -14.66
C LEU A 244 17.42 -15.37 -15.32
N TRP A 245 17.25 -16.58 -14.75
CA TRP A 245 17.79 -17.82 -15.37
C TRP A 245 17.10 -18.24 -16.68
N THR A 246 16.11 -17.49 -17.16
CA THR A 246 15.47 -17.71 -18.47
C THR A 246 15.98 -16.73 -19.55
N TYR A 247 16.92 -15.84 -19.18
CA TYR A 247 17.43 -14.78 -20.06
C TYR A 247 18.97 -14.65 -20.05
N MET A 248 19.68 -15.70 -19.61
CA MET A 248 21.09 -15.94 -19.92
C MET A 248 21.22 -17.18 -20.78
#